data_AF-A0A7V4HE57-F1
#
_entry.id   AF-A0A7V4HE57-F1
#
_cell.length_a   1.000
_cell.length_b   1.000
_cell.length_c   1.000
_cell.angle_alpha   90.00
_cell.angle_beta   90.00
_cell.angle_gamma   90.00
#
_symmetry.space_group_name_H-M   'P 1'
#
loop_
_entity.id
_entity.type
_entity.pdbx_description
1 polymer ?
#
loop_
_entity_poly.entity_id
_entity_poly.type
_entity_poly.pdbx_seq_one_letter_code
_entity_poly.pdbx_strand_id
1 'polypeptide(L)'
;MIFGWIGKSKADEEAIRTFEDEIARQQDFVYGAELFFECISLLHEDQPAVVETHRKEFRNIIQKGTEVIEKAKAVLAEARNDRRKIEQIRQFMFTPCAGHPDPEKLMRRAKILVETCRRIFPGRSMSQELSREEILRLMEEAADAFHAS
;
A
#
# COMPACT_ATOMS: atom_id res chain seq x y z
N MET A 1 -37.86 28.90 -2.62
CA MET A 1 -36.46 28.51 -2.86
C MET A 1 -36.44 27.03 -3.16
N ILE A 2 -36.14 26.67 -4.42
CA ILE A 2 -36.14 25.28 -4.89
C ILE A 2 -34.80 24.68 -4.46
N PHE A 3 -34.84 23.76 -3.49
CA PHE A 3 -33.70 22.88 -3.22
C PHE A 3 -33.56 21.93 -4.41
N GLY A 4 -32.64 22.26 -5.32
CA GLY A 4 -32.22 21.35 -6.38
C GLY A 4 -31.56 20.14 -5.74
N TRP A 5 -32.30 19.02 -5.70
CA TRP A 5 -31.73 17.69 -5.49
C TRP A 5 -30.83 17.39 -6.69
N ILE A 6 -29.55 17.76 -6.59
CA ILE A 6 -28.54 17.37 -7.56
C ILE A 6 -28.15 15.93 -7.23
N GLY A 7 -28.76 14.96 -7.91
CA GLY A 7 -28.25 13.59 -7.92
C GLY A 7 -26.77 13.58 -8.32
N LYS A 8 -25.95 12.76 -7.64
CA LYS A 8 -24.54 12.56 -8.01
C LYS A 8 -24.48 12.12 -9.48
N SER A 9 -23.60 12.71 -10.29
CA SER A 9 -23.43 12.17 -11.64
C SER A 9 -22.75 10.81 -11.53
N LYS A 10 -23.15 9.89 -12.42
CA LYS A 10 -22.50 8.59 -12.57
C LYS A 10 -20.96 8.69 -12.67
N ALA A 11 -20.46 9.73 -13.34
CA ALA A 11 -19.03 10.00 -13.49
C ALA A 11 -18.34 10.37 -12.15
N ASP A 12 -19.02 11.10 -11.26
CA ASP A 12 -18.45 11.47 -9.97
C ASP A 12 -18.43 10.27 -9.00
N GLU A 13 -19.45 9.40 -9.08
CA GLU A 13 -19.49 8.14 -8.33
C GLU A 13 -18.39 7.17 -8.78
N GLU A 14 -18.16 7.09 -10.10
CA GLU A 14 -17.09 6.27 -10.67
C GLU A 14 -15.69 6.79 -10.30
N ALA A 15 -15.50 8.11 -10.27
CA ALA A 15 -14.25 8.73 -9.81
C ALA A 15 -13.98 8.41 -8.32
N ILE A 16 -14.99 8.51 -7.47
CA ILE A 16 -14.90 8.14 -6.04
C ILE A 16 -14.50 6.68 -5.89
N ARG A 17 -15.20 5.76 -6.56
CA ARG A 17 -14.92 4.31 -6.47
C ARG A 17 -13.50 3.98 -6.93
N THR A 18 -13.08 4.53 -8.07
CA THR A 18 -11.73 4.32 -8.62
C THR A 18 -10.66 4.82 -7.65
N PHE A 19 -10.91 5.94 -6.97
CA PHE A 19 -10.01 6.50 -5.99
C PHE A 19 -9.94 5.68 -4.70
N GLU A 20 -11.07 5.13 -4.25
CA GLU A 20 -11.13 4.18 -3.13
C GLU A 20 -10.33 2.91 -3.42
N ASP A 21 -10.50 2.35 -4.62
CA ASP A 21 -9.74 1.18 -5.07
C ASP A 21 -8.24 1.48 -5.12
N GLU A 22 -7.85 2.68 -5.55
CA GLU A 22 -6.45 3.09 -5.55
C GLU A 22 -5.90 3.26 -4.13
N ILE A 23 -6.65 3.88 -3.20
CA ILE A 23 -6.25 3.94 -1.79
C ILE A 23 -6.00 2.54 -1.23
N ALA A 24 -6.90 1.59 -1.50
CA ALA A 24 -6.74 0.21 -1.06
C ALA A 24 -5.48 -0.45 -1.66
N ARG A 25 -5.21 -0.27 -2.96
CA ARG A 25 -3.97 -0.74 -3.61
C ARG A 25 -2.72 -0.16 -2.97
N GLN A 26 -2.76 1.11 -2.56
CA GLN A 26 -1.63 1.78 -1.92
C GLN A 26 -1.42 1.28 -0.48
N GLN A 27 -2.50 0.99 0.25
CA GLN A 27 -2.42 0.33 1.56
C GLN A 27 -1.78 -1.06 1.45
N ASP A 28 -2.19 -1.85 0.45
CA ASP A 28 -1.57 -3.14 0.15
C ASP A 28 -0.09 -2.99 -0.17
N PHE A 29 0.28 -1.98 -0.97
CA PHE A 29 1.68 -1.71 -1.26
C PHE A 29 2.51 -1.42 0.00
N VAL A 30 2.03 -0.52 0.87
CA VAL A 30 2.74 -0.16 2.11
C VAL A 30 2.93 -1.39 3.00
N TYR A 31 1.87 -2.17 3.19
CA TYR A 31 1.94 -3.41 3.97
C TYR A 31 2.91 -4.43 3.34
N GLY A 32 2.88 -4.60 2.01
CA GLY A 32 3.82 -5.47 1.31
C GLY A 32 5.28 -5.01 1.42
N ALA A 33 5.52 -3.69 1.49
CA ALA A 33 6.86 -3.14 1.71
C ALA A 33 7.35 -3.39 3.15
N GLU A 34 6.46 -3.33 4.15
CA GLU A 34 6.75 -3.75 5.53
C GLU A 34 7.14 -5.22 5.58
N LEU A 35 6.32 -6.10 5.01
CA LEU A 35 6.60 -7.54 4.92
C LEU A 35 7.94 -7.81 4.23
N PHE A 36 8.23 -7.10 3.14
CA PHE A 36 9.50 -7.25 2.43
C PHE A 36 10.69 -6.87 3.32
N PHE A 37 10.57 -5.78 4.08
CA PHE A 37 11.60 -5.37 5.02
C PHE A 37 11.79 -6.39 6.16
N GLU A 38 10.71 -6.98 6.68
CA GLU A 38 10.79 -8.06 7.67
C GLU A 38 11.52 -9.29 7.12
N CYS A 39 11.22 -9.69 5.88
CA CYS A 39 11.91 -10.78 5.20
C CYS A 39 13.42 -10.51 5.06
N ILE A 40 13.80 -9.30 4.60
CA ILE A 40 15.21 -8.91 4.45
C ILE A 40 15.92 -8.87 5.81
N SER A 41 15.25 -8.35 6.84
CA SER A 41 15.79 -8.26 8.19
C SER A 41 16.08 -9.64 8.78
N LEU A 42 15.20 -10.61 8.51
CA LEU A 42 15.38 -11.99 8.95
C LEU A 42 16.50 -12.71 8.18
N LEU A 43 16.59 -12.52 6.86
CA LEU A 43 17.64 -13.11 6.02
C LEU A 43 19.05 -12.64 6.36
N HIS A 44 19.17 -11.41 6.87
CA HIS A 44 20.45 -10.77 7.18
C HIS A 44 20.57 -10.50 8.68
N GLU A 45 19.93 -11.30 9.53
CA GLU A 45 19.92 -11.11 10.98
C GLU A 45 21.34 -11.10 11.59
N ASP A 46 22.27 -11.80 10.94
CA ASP A 46 23.70 -11.87 11.27
C ASP A 46 24.53 -10.69 10.73
N GLN A 47 23.93 -9.81 9.93
CA GLN A 47 24.57 -8.67 9.28
C GLN A 47 23.87 -7.34 9.61
N PRO A 48 24.05 -6.80 10.85
CA PRO A 48 23.32 -5.61 11.31
C PRO A 48 23.48 -4.37 10.42
N ALA A 49 24.63 -4.21 9.76
CA ALA A 49 24.89 -3.09 8.86
C ALA A 49 24.00 -3.13 7.60
N VAL A 50 23.70 -4.33 7.07
CA VAL A 50 22.82 -4.53 5.92
C VAL A 50 21.38 -4.22 6.33
N VAL A 51 20.95 -4.75 7.48
CA VAL A 51 19.61 -4.51 8.03
C VAL A 51 19.37 -3.02 8.27
N GLU A 52 20.31 -2.31 8.88
CA GLU A 52 20.16 -0.88 9.17
C GLU A 52 20.12 -0.02 7.89
N THR A 53 20.83 -0.43 6.84
CA THR A 53 20.79 0.24 5.53
C THR A 53 19.40 0.14 4.92
N HIS A 54 18.85 -1.07 4.83
CA HIS A 54 17.49 -1.28 4.33
C HIS A 54 16.44 -0.66 5.23
N ARG A 55 16.63 -0.67 6.56
CA ARG A 55 15.70 -0.04 7.51
C ARG A 55 15.49 1.43 7.20
N LYS A 56 16.55 2.18 6.90
CA LYS A 56 16.46 3.61 6.56
C LYS A 56 15.69 3.83 5.26
N GLU A 57 15.97 3.03 4.25
CA GLU A 57 15.29 3.10 2.95
C GLU A 57 13.80 2.78 3.07
N PHE A 58 13.46 1.63 3.65
CA PHE A 58 12.07 1.18 3.77
C PHE A 58 11.25 2.03 4.73
N ARG A 59 11.83 2.52 5.84
CA ARG A 59 11.15 3.46 6.74
C ARG A 59 10.65 4.68 5.98
N ASN A 60 11.48 5.25 5.10
CA ASN A 60 11.09 6.43 4.33
C ASN A 60 9.95 6.12 3.34
N ILE A 61 9.98 4.95 2.69
CA ILE A 61 8.94 4.51 1.74
C ILE A 61 7.62 4.27 2.46
N ILE A 62 7.64 3.52 3.57
CA ILE A 62 6.47 3.19 4.40
C ILE A 62 5.86 4.47 4.99
N GLN A 63 6.70 5.35 5.53
CA GLN A 63 6.24 6.62 6.10
C GLN A 63 5.58 7.49 5.03
N LYS A 64 6.26 7.74 3.90
CA LYS A 64 5.70 8.56 2.82
C LYS A 64 4.43 7.95 2.24
N GLY A 65 4.40 6.63 2.06
CA GLY A 65 3.22 5.91 1.58
C GLY A 65 2.03 6.11 2.52
N THR A 66 2.24 5.92 3.83
CA THR A 66 1.21 6.17 4.85
C THR A 66 0.72 7.61 4.84
N GLU A 67 1.62 8.60 4.78
CA GLU A 67 1.25 10.01 4.72
C GLU A 67 0.41 10.35 3.47
N VAL A 68 0.76 9.78 2.30
CA VAL A 68 0.00 9.96 1.06
C VAL A 68 -1.37 9.31 1.16
N ILE A 69 -1.48 8.11 1.75
CA ILE A 69 -2.75 7.42 1.97
C ILE A 69 -3.68 8.24 2.87
N GLU A 70 -3.17 8.77 3.99
CA GLU A 70 -3.98 9.59 4.90
C GLU A 70 -4.45 10.90 4.24
N LYS A 71 -3.59 11.54 3.44
CA LYS A 71 -3.99 12.69 2.61
C LYS A 71 -5.08 12.31 1.60
N ALA A 72 -4.95 11.16 0.94
CA ALA A 72 -5.95 10.68 -0.01
C ALA A 72 -7.29 10.42 0.67
N LYS A 73 -7.30 9.78 1.85
CA LYS A 73 -8.51 9.57 2.64
C LYS A 73 -9.18 10.89 3.05
N ALA A 74 -8.40 11.90 3.41
CA ALA A 74 -8.93 13.23 3.70
C ALA A 74 -9.58 13.87 2.47
N VAL A 75 -8.92 13.83 1.31
CA VAL A 75 -9.47 14.32 0.03
C VAL A 75 -10.77 13.58 -0.35
N LEU A 76 -10.80 12.26 -0.17
CA LEU A 76 -12.00 11.45 -0.40
C LEU A 76 -13.16 11.87 0.52
N ALA A 77 -12.89 12.07 1.81
CA ALA A 77 -13.89 12.50 2.78
C ALA A 77 -14.45 13.89 2.41
N GLU A 78 -13.59 14.81 1.98
CA GLU A 78 -14.00 16.13 1.52
C GLU A 78 -14.86 16.07 0.25
N ALA A 79 -14.48 15.27 -0.74
CA ALA A 79 -15.21 15.11 -2.00
C ALA A 79 -16.56 14.41 -1.83
N ARG A 80 -16.69 13.50 -0.85
CA ARG A 80 -17.97 12.87 -0.49
C ARG A 80 -18.96 13.89 0.10
N ASN A 81 -18.45 14.92 0.79
CA ASN A 81 -19.25 15.96 1.44
C ASN A 81 -19.51 17.18 0.53
N ASP A 82 -18.59 17.51 -0.37
CA ASP A 82 -18.71 18.63 -1.32
C ASP A 82 -18.31 18.20 -2.73
N ARG A 83 -19.32 18.13 -3.60
CA ARG A 83 -19.15 17.73 -5.02
C ARG A 83 -18.15 18.61 -5.78
N ARG A 84 -17.99 19.88 -5.41
CA ARG A 84 -17.03 20.80 -6.07
C ARG A 84 -15.58 20.35 -5.86
N LYS A 85 -15.33 19.49 -4.88
CA LYS A 85 -14.01 18.94 -4.57
C LYS A 85 -13.68 17.65 -5.30
N ILE A 86 -14.58 17.11 -6.15
CA ILE A 86 -14.29 15.93 -6.99
C ILE A 86 -13.07 16.13 -7.87
N GLU A 87 -12.80 17.35 -8.31
CA GLU A 87 -11.63 17.64 -9.12
C GLU A 87 -10.31 17.37 -8.37
N GLN A 88 -10.31 17.49 -7.04
CA GLN A 88 -9.15 17.14 -6.21
C GLN A 88 -8.84 15.64 -6.26
N ILE A 89 -9.86 14.77 -6.33
CA ILE A 89 -9.68 13.32 -6.53
C ILE A 89 -8.99 13.07 -7.87
N ARG A 90 -9.44 13.74 -8.94
CA ARG A 90 -8.91 13.53 -10.30
C ARG A 90 -7.47 13.98 -10.46
N GLN A 91 -7.05 14.97 -9.68
CA GLN A 91 -5.71 15.55 -9.73
C GLN A 91 -4.75 14.94 -8.70
N PHE A 92 -5.26 14.13 -7.77
CA PHE A 92 -4.44 13.51 -6.73
C PHE A 92 -3.49 12.47 -7.35
N MET A 93 -2.20 12.56 -7.03
CA MET A 93 -1.20 11.60 -7.50
C MET A 93 -0.67 10.77 -6.36
N PHE A 94 -0.64 9.45 -6.56
CA PHE A 94 0.04 8.53 -5.67
C PHE A 94 1.47 8.31 -6.16
N THR A 95 2.45 8.60 -5.31
CA THR A 95 3.88 8.46 -5.63
C THR A 95 4.64 7.76 -4.49
N PRO A 96 4.20 6.56 -4.06
CA PRO A 96 4.71 5.90 -2.85
C PRO A 96 6.20 5.55 -2.93
N CYS A 97 6.72 5.30 -4.14
CA CYS A 97 8.10 4.90 -4.39
C CYS A 97 8.97 6.02 -4.99
N ALA A 98 8.57 7.29 -4.87
CA ALA A 98 9.33 8.39 -5.46
C ALA A 98 10.79 8.39 -4.95
N GLY A 99 11.73 8.16 -5.87
CA GLY A 99 13.17 8.12 -5.58
C GLY A 99 13.74 6.72 -5.28
N HIS A 100 12.93 5.65 -5.29
CA HIS A 100 13.47 4.28 -5.24
C HIS A 100 14.11 3.92 -6.60
N PRO A 101 15.27 3.22 -6.63
CA PRO A 101 15.99 2.93 -7.87
C PRO A 101 15.21 2.06 -8.86
N ASP A 102 14.35 1.17 -8.34
CA ASP A 102 13.48 0.31 -9.16
C ASP A 102 12.08 0.20 -8.51
N PRO A 103 11.22 1.22 -8.70
CA PRO A 103 9.93 1.31 -8.01
C PRO A 103 8.98 0.19 -8.43
N GLU A 104 9.00 -0.23 -9.70
CA GLU A 104 8.11 -1.26 -10.21
C GLU A 104 8.43 -2.63 -9.61
N LYS A 105 9.72 -2.98 -9.51
CA LYS A 105 10.13 -4.25 -8.90
C LYS A 105 9.75 -4.32 -7.43
N LEU A 106 9.91 -3.21 -6.70
CA LEU A 106 9.47 -3.14 -5.31
C LEU A 106 7.94 -3.32 -5.20
N MET A 107 7.16 -2.65 -6.05
CA MET A 107 5.70 -2.81 -6.07
C MET A 107 5.28 -4.23 -6.40
N ARG A 108 5.92 -4.89 -7.38
CA ARG A 108 5.67 -6.30 -7.70
C ARG A 108 5.96 -7.22 -6.51
N ARG A 109 7.10 -7.03 -5.86
CA ARG A 109 7.49 -7.84 -4.68
C ARG A 109 6.55 -7.64 -3.50
N ALA A 110 6.19 -6.40 -3.19
CA ALA A 110 5.22 -6.07 -2.17
C ALA A 110 3.87 -6.76 -2.45
N LYS A 111 3.39 -6.70 -3.70
CA LYS A 111 2.16 -7.35 -4.12
C LYS A 111 2.20 -8.87 -3.91
N ILE A 112 3.27 -9.54 -4.34
CA ILE A 112 3.45 -10.99 -4.15
C ILE A 112 3.34 -11.36 -2.67
N LEU A 113 3.99 -10.60 -1.78
CA LEU A 113 3.95 -10.86 -0.35
C LEU A 113 2.56 -10.68 0.24
N VAL A 114 1.83 -9.63 -0.13
CA VAL A 114 0.45 -9.42 0.36
C VAL A 114 -0.49 -10.52 -0.13
N GLU A 115 -0.42 -10.88 -1.41
CA GLU A 115 -1.25 -11.95 -1.98
C GLU A 115 -0.95 -13.30 -1.30
N THR A 116 0.33 -13.59 -1.07
CA THR A 116 0.77 -14.80 -0.37
C THR A 116 0.31 -14.80 1.09
N CYS A 117 0.50 -13.69 1.81
CA CYS A 117 0.07 -13.53 3.19
C CYS A 117 -1.44 -13.76 3.35
N ARG A 118 -2.26 -13.13 2.50
CA ARG A 118 -3.72 -13.33 2.49
C ARG A 118 -4.14 -14.77 2.20
N ARG A 119 -3.38 -15.47 1.35
CA ARG A 119 -3.63 -16.88 1.02
C ARG A 119 -3.32 -17.79 2.22
N ILE A 120 -2.20 -17.59 2.89
CA ILE A 120 -1.73 -18.50 3.96
C ILE A 120 -2.29 -18.15 5.36
N PHE A 121 -2.71 -16.89 5.57
CA PHE A 121 -3.30 -16.39 6.81
C PHE A 121 -4.66 -15.71 6.53
N PRO A 122 -5.69 -16.46 6.12
CA PRO A 122 -6.97 -15.90 5.73
C PRO A 122 -7.67 -15.17 6.89
N GLY A 123 -8.15 -13.96 6.63
CA GLY A 123 -8.90 -13.16 7.61
C GLY A 123 -8.03 -12.48 8.69
N ARG A 124 -6.70 -12.60 8.63
CA ARG A 124 -5.81 -11.87 9.54
C ARG A 124 -5.90 -10.36 9.28
N SER A 125 -5.83 -9.57 10.35
CA SER A 125 -5.68 -8.12 10.22
C SER A 125 -4.27 -7.78 9.76
N MET A 126 -4.15 -6.88 8.78
CA MET A 126 -2.86 -6.34 8.33
C MET A 126 -2.15 -5.50 9.38
N SER A 127 -2.87 -5.06 10.42
CA SER A 127 -2.29 -4.33 11.55
C SER A 127 -1.61 -5.24 12.58
N GLN A 128 -1.68 -6.55 12.43
CA GLN A 128 -1.04 -7.51 13.34
C GLN A 128 0.29 -7.95 12.76
N GLU A 129 1.36 -7.70 13.51
CA GLU A 129 2.70 -8.19 13.19
C GLU A 129 2.69 -9.73 13.04
N LEU A 130 3.50 -10.23 12.10
CA LEU A 130 3.71 -11.67 11.92
C LEU A 130 4.78 -12.16 12.92
N SER A 131 4.63 -13.39 13.41
CA SER A 131 5.72 -14.02 14.15
C SER A 131 6.89 -14.34 13.23
N ARG A 132 8.06 -14.62 13.81
CA ARG A 132 9.25 -15.04 13.05
C ARG A 132 8.97 -16.27 12.19
N GLU A 133 8.26 -17.26 12.74
CA GLU A 133 7.86 -18.48 12.04
C GLU A 133 6.89 -18.19 10.89
N GLU A 134 5.99 -17.23 11.08
CA GLU A 134 5.04 -16.80 10.05
C GLU A 134 5.75 -16.08 8.90
N ILE A 135 6.79 -15.28 9.19
CA ILE A 135 7.63 -14.63 8.18
C ILE A 135 8.44 -15.66 7.40
N LEU A 136 9.04 -16.65 8.07
CA LEU A 136 9.75 -17.74 7.38
C LEU A 136 8.81 -18.48 6.42
N ARG A 137 7.63 -18.86 6.91
CA ARG A 137 6.62 -19.53 6.08
C ARG A 137 6.17 -18.66 4.91
N LEU A 138 5.97 -17.35 5.13
CA LEU A 138 5.62 -16.41 4.06
C LEU A 138 6.72 -16.35 2.99
N MET A 139 7.98 -16.31 3.39
CA MET A 139 9.12 -16.29 2.47
C MET A 139 9.21 -17.58 1.65
N GLU A 140 9.07 -18.74 2.29
CA GLU A 140 9.07 -20.05 1.61
C GLU A 140 7.96 -20.12 0.56
N GLU A 141 6.74 -19.70 0.92
CA GLU A 141 5.58 -19.72 0.04
C GLU A 141 5.63 -18.67 -1.09
N ALA A 142 6.39 -17.58 -0.90
CA ALA A 142 6.56 -16.53 -1.89
C ALA A 142 7.77 -16.74 -2.82
N ALA A 143 8.69 -17.67 -2.48
CA ALA A 143 9.97 -17.86 -3.17
C ALA A 143 9.80 -18.14 -4.67
N ASP A 144 8.90 -19.06 -5.02
CA ASP A 144 8.63 -19.42 -6.43
C ASP A 144 8.08 -18.23 -7.23
N ALA A 145 7.21 -17.42 -6.61
CA ALA A 145 6.64 -16.24 -7.24
C ALA A 145 7.68 -15.13 -7.45
N PHE A 146 8.66 -15.00 -6.55
CA PHE A 146 9.77 -14.04 -6.74
C PHE A 146 10.72 -14.41 -7.87
N HIS A 147 10.92 -15.70 -8.14
CA HIS A 147 11.78 -16.15 -9.24
C HIS A 147 11.12 -15.99 -10.61
N ALA A 148 9.79 -15.98 -10.66
CA ALA A 148 9.00 -15.77 -11.88
C ALA A 148 8.72 -14.29 -12.22
N SER A 149 9.11 -13.34 -11.35
CA SER A 149 8.79 -11.90 -11.42
C SER A 149 9.99 -10.98 -11.72
#